data_AF-A0A9D6G518-F1
#
_entry.id   AF-A0A9D6G518-F1
#
_cell.length_a   1.000
_cell.length_b   1.000
_cell.length_c   1.000
_cell.angle_alpha   90.00
_cell.angle_beta   90.00
_cell.angle_gamma   90.00
#
_symmetry.space_group_name_H-M   'P 1'
#
loop_
_entity.id
_entity.type
_entity.pdbx_description
1 polymer ?
#
loop_
_entity_poly.entity_id
_entity_poly.type
_entity_poly.pdbx_seq_one_letter_code
_entity_poly.pdbx_strand_id
1 'polypeptide(L)'
;MTIRLPLLLAAVIAATFAGGAGAIPTVAAVEKTPGAYPLDCEKAKDKARCADLNRKIAACRGKTDDAWRECMYPPAPAASFAPPTPRDCSQARSMDVCMAHARALEACKDKPTRAEHRNCVAGHLQASLKNN
;
A
#
# COMPACT_ATOMS: atom_id res chain seq x y z
N MET A 1 -39.23 4.42 56.97
CA MET A 1 -38.25 4.16 58.06
C MET A 1 -37.26 3.10 57.61
N THR A 2 -36.03 3.46 57.24
CA THR A 2 -34.78 2.84 57.72
C THR A 2 -33.57 3.55 57.09
N ILE A 3 -32.68 4.01 57.96
CA ILE A 3 -31.34 4.55 57.68
C ILE A 3 -30.38 3.38 57.51
N ARG A 4 -29.47 3.41 56.53
CA ARG A 4 -28.17 2.68 56.53
C ARG A 4 -27.15 3.47 55.68
N LEU A 5 -26.38 4.38 56.29
CA LEU A 5 -25.03 4.23 56.88
C LEU A 5 -23.91 3.94 55.84
N PRO A 6 -22.90 4.82 55.71
CA PRO A 6 -21.81 4.73 54.72
C PRO A 6 -20.70 3.79 55.19
N LEU A 7 -20.08 3.04 54.28
CA LEU A 7 -18.86 2.28 54.56
C LEU A 7 -17.69 2.82 53.73
N LEU A 8 -16.80 3.51 54.45
CA LEU A 8 -15.41 3.72 54.10
C LEU A 8 -14.69 2.37 53.99
N LEU A 9 -13.89 2.18 52.95
CA LEU A 9 -12.74 1.26 52.99
C LEU A 9 -11.63 1.83 52.10
N ALA A 10 -10.64 2.39 52.79
CA ALA A 10 -9.33 2.70 52.27
C ALA A 10 -8.56 1.39 52.02
N ALA A 11 -7.90 1.27 50.88
CA ALA A 11 -6.80 0.33 50.68
C ALA A 11 -5.74 1.02 49.82
N VAL A 12 -4.78 1.62 50.51
CA VAL A 12 -3.53 2.15 49.97
C VAL A 12 -2.65 0.96 49.64
N ILE A 13 -2.27 0.79 48.37
CA ILE A 13 -1.16 -0.10 48.01
C ILE A 13 -0.01 0.78 47.53
N ALA A 14 0.83 1.15 48.49
CA ALA A 14 2.18 1.64 48.22
C ALA A 14 3.04 0.42 47.88
N ALA A 15 3.30 0.19 46.59
CA ALA A 15 4.33 -0.74 46.16
C ALA A 15 5.65 0.04 46.02
N THR A 16 6.39 0.10 47.12
CA THR A 16 7.81 0.50 47.13
C THR A 16 8.64 -0.60 46.47
N PHE A 17 9.09 -0.36 45.24
CA PHE A 17 10.17 -1.15 44.66
C PHE A 17 11.50 -0.50 45.07
N ALA A 18 12.06 -0.97 46.18
CA ALA A 18 13.44 -0.68 46.56
C ALA A 18 14.35 -1.80 46.02
N GLY A 19 15.48 -1.41 45.43
CA GLY A 19 16.66 -2.28 45.32
C GLY A 19 16.92 -2.86 43.94
N GLY A 20 17.70 -2.13 43.14
CA GLY A 20 18.26 -2.61 41.89
C GLY A 20 19.27 -1.63 41.30
N ALA A 21 20.18 -1.11 42.12
CA ALA A 21 21.38 -0.41 41.63
C ALA A 21 22.37 -1.44 41.06
N GLY A 22 21.98 -2.06 39.94
CA GLY A 22 22.92 -2.69 39.02
C GLY A 22 23.14 -1.71 37.89
N ALA A 23 24.38 -1.29 37.67
CA ALA A 23 24.79 -0.53 36.51
C ALA A 23 24.43 -1.32 35.24
N ILE A 24 23.25 -1.07 34.69
CA ILE A 24 22.94 -1.47 33.33
C ILE A 24 23.74 -0.48 32.48
N PRO A 25 24.72 -0.93 31.68
CA PRO A 25 25.30 -0.04 30.69
C PRO A 25 24.12 0.50 29.90
N THR A 26 24.02 1.82 29.83
CA THR A 26 23.30 2.51 28.77
C THR A 26 23.92 2.02 27.47
N VAL A 27 23.52 0.83 27.02
CA VAL A 27 23.37 0.54 25.62
C VAL A 27 22.43 1.64 25.19
N ALA A 28 23.03 2.70 24.66
CA ALA A 28 22.38 3.62 23.77
C ALA A 28 21.40 2.74 23.00
N ALA A 29 20.12 3.01 23.18
CA ALA A 29 19.11 2.50 22.28
C ALA A 29 19.67 2.90 20.92
N VAL A 30 20.29 1.92 20.24
CA VAL A 30 20.46 1.94 18.82
C VAL A 30 19.01 1.80 18.39
N GLU A 31 18.30 2.93 18.41
CA GLU A 31 17.17 3.17 17.56
C GLU A 31 17.72 2.92 16.15
N LYS A 32 17.68 1.65 15.78
CA LYS A 32 17.64 1.18 14.42
C LYS A 32 16.28 1.62 13.90
N THR A 33 16.08 2.93 13.81
CA THR A 33 15.06 3.47 12.94
C THR A 33 15.46 3.00 11.54
N PRO A 34 14.57 2.33 10.79
CA PRO A 34 14.88 1.81 9.47
C PRO A 34 14.93 2.95 8.44
N GLY A 35 15.80 3.94 8.66
CA GLY A 35 16.35 4.74 7.58
C GLY A 35 17.30 3.83 6.81
N ALA A 36 16.74 3.02 5.91
CA ALA A 36 17.45 1.94 5.22
C ALA A 36 18.82 2.41 4.73
N TYR A 37 19.87 1.65 5.07
CA TYR A 37 21.20 1.89 4.51
C TYR A 37 21.17 1.71 2.98
N PRO A 38 22.05 2.39 2.23
CA PRO A 38 22.16 2.18 0.79
C PRO A 38 22.32 0.69 0.46
N LEU A 39 21.57 0.22 -0.53
CA LEU A 39 21.62 -1.16 -1.02
C LEU A 39 22.88 -1.37 -1.86
N ASP A 40 23.50 -2.54 -1.72
CA ASP A 40 24.54 -2.97 -2.65
C ASP A 40 23.89 -3.42 -3.98
N CYS A 41 24.14 -2.66 -5.04
CA CYS A 41 23.57 -2.91 -6.35
C CYS A 41 24.40 -3.85 -7.23
N GLU A 42 25.57 -4.32 -6.78
CA GLU A 42 26.45 -5.13 -7.62
C GLU A 42 25.82 -6.44 -8.08
N LYS A 43 25.02 -7.05 -7.18
CA LYS A 43 24.29 -8.30 -7.44
C LYS A 43 22.84 -8.09 -7.88
N ALA A 44 22.40 -6.84 -8.09
CA ALA A 44 21.02 -6.56 -8.47
C ALA A 44 20.77 -6.96 -9.93
N LYS A 45 19.68 -7.71 -10.18
CA LYS A 45 19.22 -8.03 -11.54
C LYS A 45 18.94 -6.79 -12.37
N ASP A 46 18.45 -5.74 -11.73
CA ASP A 46 18.21 -4.43 -12.32
C ASP A 46 19.02 -3.38 -11.55
N LYS A 47 20.24 -3.13 -12.04
CA LYS A 47 21.18 -2.17 -11.43
C LYS A 47 20.64 -0.74 -11.49
N ALA A 48 19.92 -0.37 -12.54
CA ALA A 48 19.36 0.97 -12.71
C ALA A 48 18.26 1.25 -11.70
N ARG A 49 17.34 0.29 -11.50
CA ARG A 49 16.30 0.37 -10.47
C ARG A 49 16.88 0.40 -9.06
N CYS A 50 17.95 -0.36 -8.81
CA CYS A 50 18.65 -0.33 -7.52
C CYS A 50 19.31 1.03 -7.26
N ALA A 51 20.02 1.59 -8.25
CA ALA A 51 20.63 2.91 -8.13
C ALA A 51 19.57 4.01 -7.90
N ASP A 52 18.41 3.93 -8.57
CA ASP A 52 17.30 4.83 -8.34
C ASP A 52 16.78 4.76 -6.90
N LEU A 53 16.61 3.55 -6.38
CA LEU A 53 16.19 3.33 -5.00
C LEU A 53 17.21 3.90 -3.99
N ASN A 54 18.51 3.73 -4.24
CA ASN A 54 19.55 4.34 -3.41
C ASN A 54 19.53 5.86 -3.42
N ARG A 55 19.23 6.49 -4.57
CA ARG A 55 19.04 7.94 -4.63
C ARG A 55 17.86 8.39 -3.77
N LYS A 56 16.74 7.66 -3.80
CA LYS A 56 15.57 7.94 -2.95
C LYS A 56 15.88 7.78 -1.47
N ILE A 57 16.56 6.70 -1.10
CA ILE A 57 17.03 6.47 0.28
C ILE A 57 17.91 7.63 0.75
N ALA A 58 18.85 8.09 -0.08
CA ALA A 58 19.72 9.21 0.25
C ALA A 58 18.94 10.53 0.41
N ALA A 59 17.93 10.77 -0.43
CA ALA A 59 17.08 11.96 -0.34
C ALA A 59 16.16 11.95 0.89
N CYS A 60 15.76 10.78 1.37
CA CYS A 60 14.92 10.61 2.56
C CYS A 60 15.73 10.40 3.85
N ARG A 61 17.05 10.57 3.79
CA ARG A 61 17.94 10.41 4.94
C ARG A 61 17.58 11.40 6.05
N GLY A 62 17.51 10.91 7.28
CA GLY A 62 17.20 11.73 8.46
C GLY A 62 15.70 11.85 8.78
N LYS A 63 14.82 11.29 7.95
CA LYS A 63 13.41 11.09 8.30
C LYS A 63 13.23 9.75 9.01
N THR A 64 12.24 9.68 9.89
CA THR A 64 11.86 8.47 10.63
C THR A 64 10.39 8.13 10.42
N ASP A 65 10.03 6.87 10.67
CA ASP A 65 8.64 6.37 10.72
C ASP A 65 7.78 6.80 9.52
N ASP A 66 6.68 7.51 9.79
CA ASP A 66 5.71 7.94 8.78
C ASP A 66 6.30 8.98 7.82
N ALA A 67 7.15 9.88 8.32
CA ALA A 67 7.83 10.87 7.48
C ALA A 67 8.82 10.20 6.51
N TRP A 68 9.47 9.12 6.93
CA TRP A 68 10.32 8.32 6.04
C TRP A 68 9.47 7.57 5.00
N ARG A 69 8.36 6.97 5.43
CA ARG A 69 7.43 6.22 4.56
C ARG A 69 6.84 7.10 3.47
N GLU A 70 6.35 8.28 3.82
CA GLU A 70 5.78 9.25 2.88
C GLU A 70 6.84 9.76 1.90
N CYS A 71 8.09 9.93 2.36
CA CYS A 71 9.20 10.34 1.49
C CYS A 71 9.62 9.25 0.49
N MET A 72 9.71 8.00 0.96
CA MET A 72 10.15 6.87 0.14
C MET A 72 9.08 6.39 -0.84
N TYR A 73 7.82 6.48 -0.43
CA TYR A 73 6.66 6.03 -1.17
C TYR A 73 5.66 7.17 -1.29
N PRO A 74 6.00 8.23 -2.04
CA PRO A 74 5.04 9.27 -2.32
C PRO A 74 3.83 8.62 -3.00
N PRO A 75 2.61 9.08 -2.68
CA PRO A 75 1.41 8.57 -3.34
C PRO A 75 1.66 8.63 -4.84
N ALA A 76 1.45 7.50 -5.50
CA ALA A 76 1.60 7.44 -6.95
C ALA A 76 0.76 8.58 -7.52
N PRO A 77 1.30 9.42 -8.43
CA PRO A 77 0.46 10.35 -9.15
C PRO A 77 -0.73 9.55 -9.68
N ALA A 78 -1.94 10.08 -9.56
CA ALA A 78 -3.14 9.43 -10.06
C ALA A 78 -2.91 9.17 -11.55
N ALA A 79 -2.35 8.00 -11.85
CA ALA A 79 -1.87 7.69 -13.17
C ALA A 79 -3.13 7.62 -14.01
N SER A 80 -3.32 8.60 -14.88
CA SER A 80 -4.46 8.65 -15.77
C SER A 80 -4.50 7.32 -16.50
N PHE A 81 -5.54 6.55 -16.20
CA PHE A 81 -5.71 5.26 -16.83
C PHE A 81 -6.01 5.51 -18.30
N ALA A 82 -5.06 5.15 -19.17
CA ALA A 82 -5.32 5.06 -20.60
C ALA A 82 -5.96 3.69 -20.87
N PRO A 83 -7.21 3.63 -21.36
CA PRO A 83 -7.84 2.38 -21.75
C PRO A 83 -7.04 1.67 -22.85
N PRO A 84 -7.06 0.33 -22.88
CA PRO A 84 -6.48 -0.42 -23.99
C PRO A 84 -7.24 -0.12 -25.29
N THR A 85 -6.51 0.02 -26.39
CA THR A 85 -7.12 0.14 -27.73
C THR A 85 -7.74 -1.19 -28.16
N PRO A 86 -8.84 -1.18 -28.93
CA PRO A 86 -9.37 -2.38 -29.56
C PRO A 86 -8.32 -3.10 -30.42
N ARG A 87 -8.38 -4.43 -30.46
CA ARG A 87 -7.55 -5.24 -31.35
C ARG A 87 -8.16 -5.29 -32.75
N ASP A 88 -7.31 -5.43 -33.76
CA ASP A 88 -7.77 -5.86 -35.08
C ASP A 88 -8.22 -7.33 -35.02
N CYS A 89 -9.46 -7.57 -35.46
CA CYS A 89 -10.08 -8.89 -35.44
C CYS A 89 -9.96 -9.65 -36.76
N SER A 90 -9.31 -9.06 -37.79
CA SER A 90 -9.16 -9.65 -39.13
C SER A 90 -8.51 -11.05 -39.13
N GLN A 91 -7.63 -11.32 -38.17
CA GLN A 91 -6.92 -12.59 -38.01
C GLN A 91 -7.32 -13.35 -36.74
N ALA A 92 -8.44 -12.96 -36.09
CA ALA A 92 -8.86 -13.60 -34.85
C ALA A 92 -9.40 -15.01 -35.10
N ARG A 93 -8.98 -15.97 -34.27
CA ARG A 93 -9.48 -17.36 -34.30
C ARG A 93 -11.00 -17.45 -34.12
N SER A 94 -11.58 -16.51 -33.38
CA SER A 94 -13.03 -16.34 -33.25
C SER A 94 -13.33 -14.87 -33.47
N MET A 95 -13.93 -14.59 -34.63
CA MET A 95 -14.27 -13.23 -35.04
C MET A 95 -15.29 -12.61 -34.09
N ASP A 96 -16.34 -13.35 -33.73
CA ASP A 96 -17.42 -12.85 -32.88
C ASP A 96 -16.96 -12.49 -31.47
N VAL A 97 -16.10 -13.32 -30.86
CA VAL A 97 -15.54 -13.05 -29.52
C VAL A 97 -14.62 -11.83 -29.57
N CYS A 98 -13.78 -11.71 -30.61
CA CYS A 98 -12.91 -10.55 -30.77
C CYS A 98 -13.72 -9.27 -30.97
N MET A 99 -14.74 -9.29 -31.83
CA MET A 99 -15.60 -8.13 -32.09
C MET A 99 -16.39 -7.72 -30.86
N ALA A 100 -16.92 -8.68 -30.08
CA ALA A 100 -17.61 -8.39 -28.83
C ALA A 100 -16.69 -7.68 -27.83
N HIS A 101 -15.44 -8.13 -27.71
CA HIS A 101 -14.44 -7.49 -26.85
C HIS A 101 -14.03 -6.10 -27.37
N ALA A 102 -13.83 -5.94 -28.67
CA ALA A 102 -13.51 -4.65 -29.29
C ALA A 102 -14.62 -3.61 -29.06
N ARG A 103 -15.88 -4.01 -29.22
CA ARG A 103 -17.05 -3.17 -28.92
C ARG A 103 -17.13 -2.79 -27.45
N ALA A 104 -16.84 -3.73 -26.54
CA ALA A 104 -16.81 -3.46 -25.10
C ALA A 104 -15.70 -2.46 -24.73
N LEU A 105 -14.52 -2.56 -25.35
CA LEU A 105 -13.42 -1.60 -25.12
C LEU A 105 -13.81 -0.18 -25.58
N GLU A 106 -14.43 -0.05 -26.76
CA GLU A 106 -14.91 1.24 -27.26
C GLU A 106 -16.01 1.85 -26.39
N ALA A 107 -16.97 1.04 -25.91
CA ALA A 107 -18.04 1.52 -25.04
C ALA A 107 -17.54 1.98 -23.66
N CYS A 108 -16.39 1.46 -23.21
CA CYS A 108 -15.85 1.70 -21.88
C CYS A 108 -14.62 2.62 -21.87
N LYS A 109 -14.26 3.25 -22.99
CA LYS A 109 -13.04 4.09 -23.09
C LYS A 109 -13.06 5.32 -22.19
N ASP A 110 -14.22 5.87 -21.88
CA ASP A 110 -14.32 7.08 -21.07
C ASP A 110 -14.30 6.81 -19.55
N LYS A 111 -13.99 5.58 -19.13
CA LYS A 111 -13.96 5.25 -17.70
C LYS A 111 -12.70 5.82 -17.03
N PRO A 112 -12.86 6.66 -15.98
CA PRO A 112 -11.78 7.44 -15.40
C PRO A 112 -10.74 6.58 -14.66
N THR A 113 -11.15 5.40 -14.17
CA THR A 113 -10.27 4.50 -13.45
C THR A 113 -10.17 3.14 -14.14
N ARG A 114 -9.03 2.48 -13.95
CA ARG A 114 -8.80 1.10 -14.40
C ARG A 114 -9.88 0.14 -13.87
N ALA A 115 -10.31 0.33 -12.62
CA ALA A 115 -11.30 -0.53 -11.98
C ALA A 115 -12.67 -0.37 -12.66
N GLU A 116 -13.10 0.86 -12.88
CA GLU A 116 -14.36 1.14 -13.58
C GLU A 116 -14.35 0.65 -15.03
N HIS A 117 -13.24 0.84 -15.74
CA HIS A 117 -13.08 0.32 -17.10
C HIS A 117 -13.23 -1.21 -17.15
N ARG A 118 -12.55 -1.93 -16.26
CA ARG A 118 -12.62 -3.40 -16.19
C ARG A 118 -14.02 -3.89 -15.87
N ASN A 119 -14.70 -3.26 -14.92
CA ASN A 119 -16.06 -3.62 -14.55
C ASN A 119 -17.04 -3.38 -15.70
N CYS A 120 -16.87 -2.26 -16.43
CA CYS A 120 -17.66 -1.94 -17.61
C CYS A 120 -17.48 -3.00 -18.72
N VAL A 121 -16.23 -3.32 -19.10
CA VAL A 121 -15.94 -4.31 -20.14
C VAL A 121 -16.49 -5.69 -19.76
N ALA A 122 -16.28 -6.12 -18.51
CA ALA A 122 -16.80 -7.38 -18.01
C ALA A 122 -18.34 -7.43 -18.09
N GLY A 123 -19.02 -6.34 -17.73
CA GLY A 123 -20.48 -6.23 -17.85
C GLY A 123 -20.98 -6.39 -19.29
N HIS A 124 -20.31 -5.73 -20.25
CA HIS A 124 -20.64 -5.86 -21.68
C HIS A 124 -20.46 -7.31 -22.19
N LEU A 125 -19.36 -7.97 -21.81
CA LEU A 125 -19.10 -9.35 -22.21
C LEU A 125 -20.11 -10.33 -21.59
N GLN A 126 -20.44 -10.16 -20.32
CA GLN A 126 -21.45 -10.98 -19.65
C GLN A 126 -22.85 -10.80 -20.26
N ALA A 127 -23.22 -9.58 -20.65
CA ALA A 127 -24.48 -9.33 -21.35
C ALA A 127 -24.49 -9.99 -22.74
N SER A 128 -23.37 -9.95 -23.46
CA SER A 128 -23.24 -10.61 -24.76
C SER A 128 -23.39 -12.13 -24.67
N LEU A 129 -22.97 -12.76 -23.56
CA LEU A 129 -23.11 -14.20 -23.34
C LEU A 129 -24.53 -14.61 -22.93
N LYS A 130 -25.32 -13.69 -22.36
CA LYS A 130 -26.72 -13.96 -21.97
C LYS A 130 -27.72 -13.79 -23.11
N ASN A 131 -27.32 -13.08 -24.17
CA ASN A 131 -28.16 -12.75 -25.32
C ASN A 131 -27.86 -13.62 -26.56
N ASN A 132 -26.93 -14.57 -26.45
CA ASN A 132 -26.65 -15.62 -27.45
C ASN A 132 -27.06 -16.98 -26.89
#